data_AF-A0A350CPB6-F1
#
_entry.id   AF-A0A350CPB6-F1
#
_cell.length_a   1.000
_cell.length_b   1.000
_cell.length_c   1.000
_cell.angle_alpha   90.00
_cell.angle_beta   90.00
_cell.angle_gamma   90.00
#
_symmetry.space_group_name_H-M   'P 1'
#
loop_
_entity.id
_entity.type
_entity.pdbx_description
1 polymer ?
#
loop_
_entity_poly.entity_id
_entity_poly.type
_entity_poly.pdbx_seq_one_letter_code
_entity_poly.pdbx_strand_id
1 'polypeptide(L)'
;MVSAIFFISIVLALVSAIFRWGWKAYYYGVSLLCLGSISFLALVPLLAMLLYGGSPHSVKIIIVIFYGVSHFIWCRRFVRLYRRIFGDKVLRPLIYDEEAEATYYMRKGDDFILDKHYKFSQIPQNRYFVLFIAVALLMMPVMDTICAFMGMPFVHIFLLIAMLPVSWMSIGLAVRAYLIFYLYPFRIRRATGKEVYVDLVSKYRSAEQVFR
;
A
#
# COMPACT_ATOMS: atom_id res chain seq x y z
N MET A 1 13.30 -15.23 -14.51
CA MET A 1 12.34 -14.54 -13.61
C MET A 1 11.42 -13.57 -14.36
N VAL A 2 11.95 -12.69 -15.22
CA VAL A 2 11.16 -11.75 -16.03
C VAL A 2 10.12 -12.44 -16.92
N SER A 3 10.48 -13.55 -17.57
CA SER A 3 9.56 -14.31 -18.44
C SER A 3 8.37 -14.92 -17.68
N ALA A 4 8.57 -15.30 -16.41
CA ALA A 4 7.50 -15.84 -15.57
C ALA A 4 6.49 -14.76 -15.14
N ILE A 5 6.98 -13.56 -14.81
CA ILE A 5 6.14 -12.41 -14.47
C ILE A 5 5.34 -11.96 -15.69
N PHE A 6 5.96 -11.92 -16.87
CA PHE A 6 5.29 -11.59 -18.12
C PHE A 6 4.19 -12.61 -18.46
N PHE A 7 4.48 -13.90 -18.33
CA PHE A 7 3.51 -14.97 -18.55
C PHE A 7 2.32 -14.87 -17.58
N ILE A 8 2.58 -14.69 -16.28
CA ILE A 8 1.54 -14.51 -15.26
C ILE A 8 0.68 -13.27 -15.57
N SER A 9 1.29 -12.18 -16.03
CA SER A 9 0.58 -10.96 -16.40
C SER A 9 -0.34 -11.16 -17.61
N ILE A 10 0.11 -11.91 -18.63
CA ILE A 10 -0.71 -12.29 -19.79
C ILE A 10 -1.88 -13.18 -19.36
N VAL A 11 -1.63 -14.18 -18.52
CA VAL A 11 -2.67 -15.08 -18.02
C VAL A 11 -3.72 -14.29 -17.22
N LEU A 12 -3.30 -13.37 -16.35
CA LEU A 12 -4.22 -12.50 -15.61
C LEU A 12 -5.03 -11.59 -16.55
N ALA A 13 -4.41 -11.04 -17.60
CA ALA A 13 -5.11 -10.24 -18.60
C ALA A 13 -6.14 -11.07 -19.38
N LEU A 14 -5.80 -12.28 -19.81
CA LEU A 14 -6.72 -13.19 -20.50
C LEU A 14 -7.87 -13.63 -19.59
N VAL A 15 -7.58 -13.96 -18.33
CA VAL A 15 -8.61 -14.26 -17.30
C VAL A 15 -9.55 -13.06 -17.13
N SER A 16 -9.02 -11.83 -17.07
CA SER A 16 -9.87 -10.63 -16.97
C SER A 16 -10.83 -10.47 -18.14
N ALA A 17 -10.35 -10.76 -19.35
CA ALA A 17 -11.11 -10.63 -20.59
C ALA A 17 -12.18 -11.73 -20.72
N ILE A 18 -11.82 -12.99 -20.42
CA ILE A 18 -12.71 -14.15 -20.53
C ILE A 18 -13.84 -14.08 -19.50
N PHE A 19 -13.51 -13.78 -18.24
CA PHE A 19 -14.50 -13.76 -17.16
C PHE A 19 -15.33 -12.47 -17.10
N ARG A 20 -15.16 -11.57 -18.09
CA ARG A 20 -15.77 -10.24 -18.13
C ARG A 20 -15.67 -9.60 -16.75
N TRP A 21 -14.43 -9.35 -16.28
CA TRP A 21 -14.18 -8.67 -15.01
C TRP A 21 -15.07 -7.43 -14.93
N GLY A 22 -16.22 -7.59 -14.28
CA GLY A 22 -17.18 -6.51 -14.14
C GLY A 22 -16.53 -5.43 -13.27
N TRP A 23 -17.23 -4.32 -13.09
CA TRP A 23 -16.72 -3.24 -12.25
C TRP A 23 -16.69 -3.59 -10.75
N LYS A 24 -16.77 -4.87 -10.34
CA LYS A 24 -16.82 -5.26 -8.92
C LYS A 24 -15.51 -4.94 -8.20
N ALA A 25 -15.63 -4.40 -6.99
CA ALA A 25 -14.49 -3.87 -6.23
C ALA A 25 -13.37 -4.90 -5.96
N TYR A 26 -13.72 -6.15 -5.68
CA TYR A 26 -12.72 -7.18 -5.39
C TYR A 26 -11.80 -7.53 -6.56
N TYR A 27 -12.19 -7.23 -7.81
CA TYR A 27 -11.33 -7.41 -8.98
C TYR A 27 -10.23 -6.34 -9.07
N TYR A 28 -10.52 -5.12 -8.61
CA TYR A 28 -9.54 -4.03 -8.52
C TYR A 28 -8.53 -4.21 -7.39
N GLY A 29 -8.79 -5.16 -6.50
CA GLY A 29 -7.88 -5.57 -5.44
C GLY A 29 -6.57 -6.19 -5.94
N VAL A 30 -6.43 -6.53 -7.24
CA VAL A 30 -5.13 -6.92 -7.84
C VAL A 30 -4.06 -5.83 -7.65
N SER A 31 -4.48 -4.57 -7.54
CA SER A 31 -3.60 -3.45 -7.16
C SER A 31 -2.83 -3.70 -5.85
N LEU A 32 -3.40 -4.46 -4.89
CA LEU A 32 -2.74 -4.92 -3.68
C LEU A 32 -1.47 -5.72 -3.98
N LEU A 33 -1.55 -6.66 -4.93
CA LEU A 33 -0.45 -7.55 -5.29
C LEU A 33 0.64 -6.78 -6.02
N CYS A 34 0.26 -5.92 -6.98
CA CYS A 34 1.21 -5.08 -7.70
C CYS A 34 1.96 -4.15 -6.73
N LEU A 35 1.23 -3.39 -5.90
CA LEU A 35 1.83 -2.45 -4.96
C LEU A 35 2.61 -3.18 -3.87
N GLY A 36 2.06 -4.26 -3.30
CA GLY A 36 2.74 -5.08 -2.31
C GLY A 36 4.06 -5.65 -2.81
N SER A 37 4.14 -6.04 -4.09
CA SER A 37 5.38 -6.58 -4.66
C SER A 37 6.54 -5.58 -4.68
N ILE A 38 6.26 -4.27 -4.78
CA ILE A 38 7.31 -3.23 -4.73
C ILE A 38 7.98 -3.21 -3.35
N SER A 39 7.26 -3.57 -2.28
CA SER A 39 7.83 -3.66 -0.93
C SER A 39 8.92 -4.73 -0.81
N PHE A 40 8.95 -5.70 -1.73
CA PHE A 40 10.01 -6.72 -1.77
C PHE A 40 11.40 -6.13 -2.02
N LEU A 41 11.50 -4.93 -2.59
CA LEU A 41 12.79 -4.23 -2.74
C LEU A 41 13.48 -3.95 -1.40
N ALA A 42 12.72 -3.78 -0.31
CA ALA A 42 13.27 -3.66 1.04
C ALA A 42 13.20 -4.97 1.83
N LEU A 43 12.18 -5.80 1.59
CA LEU A 43 12.00 -7.05 2.32
C LEU A 43 13.04 -8.11 1.94
N VAL A 44 13.42 -8.22 0.66
CA VAL A 44 14.41 -9.20 0.20
C VAL A 44 15.78 -8.95 0.83
N PRO A 45 16.33 -7.71 0.83
CA PRO A 45 17.56 -7.42 1.56
C PRO A 45 17.45 -7.67 3.08
N LEU A 46 16.29 -7.40 3.69
CA LEU A 46 16.06 -7.70 5.11
C LEU A 46 16.13 -9.21 5.38
N LEU A 47 15.46 -10.02 4.56
CA LEU A 47 15.49 -11.48 4.67
C LEU A 47 16.89 -12.03 4.39
N ALA A 48 17.58 -11.52 3.37
CA ALA A 48 18.95 -11.90 3.09
C ALA A 48 19.87 -11.62 4.30
N MET A 49 19.67 -10.50 4.98
CA MET A 49 20.39 -10.17 6.21
C MET A 49 20.09 -11.10 7.37
N LEU A 50 18.83 -11.51 7.53
CA LEU A 50 18.46 -12.44 8.60
C LEU A 50 19.06 -13.83 8.38
N LEU A 51 18.92 -14.35 7.16
CA LEU A 51 19.28 -15.71 6.81
C LEU A 51 20.78 -15.90 6.56
N TYR A 52 21.41 -14.94 5.87
CA TYR A 52 22.80 -15.07 5.39
C TYR A 52 23.76 -14.06 6.02
N GLY A 53 23.27 -13.03 6.71
CA GLY A 53 24.14 -12.05 7.35
C GLY A 53 24.97 -12.64 8.49
N GLY A 54 26.21 -12.18 8.62
CA GLY A 54 27.14 -12.53 9.70
C GLY A 54 26.99 -11.69 10.96
N SER A 55 26.10 -10.68 10.98
CA SER A 55 25.92 -9.80 12.13
C SER A 55 25.35 -10.52 13.36
N PRO A 56 25.66 -10.04 14.59
CA PRO A 56 25.11 -10.61 15.82
C PRO A 56 23.58 -10.63 15.84
N HIS A 57 22.99 -11.63 16.48
CA HIS A 57 21.53 -11.78 16.55
C HIS A 57 20.82 -10.57 17.16
N SER A 58 21.44 -9.88 18.11
CA SER A 58 20.91 -8.64 18.69
C SER A 58 20.68 -7.56 17.65
N VAL A 59 21.64 -7.34 16.75
CA VAL A 59 21.55 -6.37 15.66
C VAL A 59 20.42 -6.74 14.70
N LYS A 60 20.36 -8.03 14.31
CA LYS A 60 19.29 -8.55 13.45
C LYS A 60 17.89 -8.30 14.03
N ILE A 61 17.71 -8.58 15.32
CA ILE A 61 16.45 -8.37 16.03
C ILE A 61 16.08 -6.88 16.07
N ILE A 62 17.04 -6.00 16.39
CA ILE A 62 16.81 -4.55 16.42
C ILE A 62 16.35 -4.04 15.05
N ILE A 63 17.01 -4.47 13.97
CA ILE A 63 16.64 -4.10 12.60
C ILE A 63 15.22 -4.60 12.28
N VAL A 64 14.88 -5.86 12.59
CA VAL A 64 13.53 -6.39 12.34
C VAL A 64 12.46 -5.64 13.12
N ILE A 65 12.70 -5.35 14.40
CA ILE A 65 11.77 -4.57 15.23
C ILE A 65 11.59 -3.18 14.63
N PHE A 66 12.67 -2.50 14.25
CA PHE A 66 12.59 -1.19 13.62
C PHE A 66 11.79 -1.21 12.31
N TYR A 67 12.01 -2.19 11.44
CA TYR A 67 11.24 -2.37 10.22
C TYR A 67 9.77 -2.65 10.52
N GLY A 68 9.48 -3.63 11.37
CA GLY A 68 8.12 -4.02 11.73
C GLY A 68 7.34 -2.86 12.35
N VAL A 69 7.92 -2.17 13.33
CA VAL A 69 7.29 -1.03 14.01
C VAL A 69 7.08 0.13 13.04
N SER A 70 8.06 0.48 12.21
CA SER A 70 7.92 1.58 11.26
C SER A 70 6.82 1.31 10.21
N HIS A 71 6.77 0.09 9.65
CA HIS A 71 5.70 -0.31 8.72
C HIS A 71 4.34 -0.34 9.43
N PHE A 72 4.27 -0.88 10.64
CA PHE A 72 3.03 -0.92 11.42
C PHE A 72 2.48 0.49 11.70
N ILE A 73 3.34 1.41 12.17
CA ILE A 73 2.96 2.81 12.41
C ILE A 73 2.45 3.46 11.13
N TRP A 74 3.13 3.24 10.01
CA TRP A 74 2.74 3.78 8.71
C TRP A 74 1.38 3.25 8.25
N CYS A 75 1.21 1.93 8.20
CA CYS A 75 -0.04 1.27 7.81
C CYS A 75 -1.22 1.65 8.72
N ARG A 76 -0.97 1.82 10.02
CA ARG A 76 -1.99 2.24 10.99
C ARG A 76 -2.61 3.59 10.65
N ARG A 77 -1.90 4.49 9.96
CA ARG A 77 -2.44 5.78 9.50
C ARG A 77 -3.61 5.57 8.52
N PHE A 78 -3.43 4.69 7.54
CA PHE A 78 -4.47 4.35 6.57
C PHE A 78 -5.67 3.68 7.25
N VAL A 79 -5.42 2.69 8.11
CA VAL A 79 -6.49 1.98 8.84
C VAL A 79 -7.31 2.95 9.70
N ARG A 80 -6.65 3.85 10.43
CA ARG A 80 -7.35 4.86 11.25
C ARG A 80 -8.18 5.81 10.40
N LEU A 81 -7.66 6.27 9.27
CA LEU A 81 -8.35 7.17 8.36
C LEU A 81 -9.62 6.53 7.81
N TYR A 82 -9.51 5.38 7.16
CA TYR A 82 -10.67 4.73 6.54
C TYR A 82 -11.67 4.19 7.57
N ARG A 83 -11.21 3.83 8.77
CA ARG A 83 -12.12 3.49 9.88
C ARG A 83 -12.98 4.68 10.28
N ARG A 84 -12.42 5.89 10.30
CA ARG A 84 -13.19 7.13 10.57
C ARG A 84 -14.16 7.40 9.44
N ILE A 85 -13.70 7.38 8.19
CA ILE A 85 -14.55 7.63 7.02
C ILE A 85 -15.74 6.66 6.99
N PHE A 86 -15.51 5.37 7.18
CA PHE A 86 -16.56 4.36 7.14
C PHE A 86 -17.53 4.42 8.33
N GLY A 87 -17.06 4.90 9.48
CA GLY A 87 -17.89 5.08 10.67
C GLY A 87 -18.72 6.36 10.67
N ASP A 88 -18.41 7.30 9.77
CA ASP A 88 -19.06 8.60 9.67
C ASP A 88 -20.22 8.55 8.66
N LYS A 89 -21.41 8.96 9.10
CA LYS A 89 -22.64 8.96 8.28
C LYS A 89 -22.59 9.96 7.12
N VAL A 90 -21.74 10.98 7.22
CA VAL A 90 -21.57 12.03 6.21
C VAL A 90 -20.47 11.67 5.22
N LEU A 91 -19.34 11.14 5.71
CA LEU A 91 -18.20 10.84 4.83
C LEU A 91 -18.36 9.52 4.07
N ARG A 92 -19.05 8.53 4.65
CA ARG A 92 -19.24 7.23 4.00
C ARG A 92 -19.96 7.34 2.66
N PRO A 93 -21.10 8.07 2.53
CA PRO A 93 -21.79 8.23 1.24
C PRO A 93 -20.96 8.90 0.15
N LEU A 94 -19.97 9.74 0.53
CA LEU A 94 -19.07 10.34 -0.45
C LEU A 94 -18.17 9.31 -1.13
N ILE A 95 -17.83 8.21 -0.44
CA ILE A 95 -17.00 7.13 -0.97
C ILE A 95 -17.85 5.96 -1.48
N TYR A 96 -18.97 5.66 -0.83
CA TYR A 96 -19.84 4.53 -1.15
C TYR A 96 -21.25 5.02 -1.36
N ASP A 97 -21.64 5.23 -2.61
CA ASP A 97 -23.01 5.63 -2.97
C ASP A 97 -23.89 4.38 -3.04
N GLU A 98 -24.96 4.35 -2.26
CA GLU A 98 -25.88 3.21 -2.20
C GLU A 98 -27.09 3.49 -3.10
N GLU A 99 -27.21 2.73 -4.20
CA GLU A 99 -28.37 2.76 -5.10
C GLU A 99 -29.32 1.59 -4.82
N ALA A 100 -30.44 1.50 -5.55
CA ALA A 100 -31.46 0.48 -5.32
C ALA A 100 -30.89 -0.96 -5.36
N GLU A 101 -30.04 -1.25 -6.35
CA GLU A 101 -29.57 -2.62 -6.64
C GLU A 101 -28.11 -2.88 -6.25
N ALA A 102 -27.31 -1.82 -6.07
CA ALA A 102 -25.86 -1.94 -5.89
C ALA A 102 -25.29 -0.80 -5.03
N THR A 103 -24.05 -0.98 -4.58
CA THR A 103 -23.26 0.10 -3.98
C THR A 103 -22.06 0.41 -4.88
N TYR A 104 -21.76 1.69 -5.06
CA TYR A 104 -20.66 2.14 -5.92
C TYR A 104 -19.57 2.82 -5.09
N TYR A 105 -18.36 2.29 -5.16
CA TYR A 105 -17.15 2.94 -4.68
C TYR A 105 -16.78 4.08 -5.63
N MET A 106 -16.87 5.31 -5.14
CA MET A 106 -16.64 6.56 -5.85
C MET A 106 -15.19 7.02 -5.69
N ARG A 107 -14.35 6.78 -6.71
CA ARG A 107 -12.93 7.14 -6.66
C ARG A 107 -12.70 8.65 -6.42
N LYS A 108 -13.49 9.51 -7.08
CA LYS A 108 -13.36 10.97 -6.91
C LYS A 108 -13.74 11.44 -5.50
N GLY A 109 -14.67 10.73 -4.84
CA GLY A 109 -15.01 11.00 -3.45
C GLY A 109 -13.85 10.68 -2.51
N ASP A 110 -13.17 9.56 -2.74
CA ASP A 110 -11.94 9.21 -2.01
C ASP A 110 -10.83 10.25 -2.26
N ASP A 111 -10.59 10.65 -3.51
CA ASP A 111 -9.59 11.69 -3.84
C ASP A 111 -9.94 13.04 -3.15
N PHE A 112 -11.22 13.44 -3.13
CA PHE A 112 -11.67 14.63 -2.40
C PHE A 112 -11.39 14.54 -0.89
N ILE A 113 -11.71 13.40 -0.27
CA ILE A 113 -11.49 13.19 1.15
C ILE A 113 -10.01 13.20 1.50
N LEU A 114 -9.18 12.58 0.67
CA LEU A 114 -7.73 12.54 0.86
C LEU A 114 -7.10 13.92 0.66
N ASP A 115 -7.41 14.61 -0.43
CA ASP A 115 -6.69 15.84 -0.81
C ASP A 115 -7.27 17.10 -0.18
N LYS A 116 -8.60 17.21 -0.08
CA LYS A 116 -9.28 18.43 0.38
C LYS A 116 -9.67 18.37 1.85
N HIS A 117 -10.24 17.26 2.31
CA HIS A 117 -10.77 17.16 3.66
C HIS A 117 -9.68 16.85 4.70
N TYR A 118 -8.97 15.72 4.57
CA TYR A 118 -7.94 15.31 5.53
C TYR A 118 -6.52 15.77 5.18
N LYS A 119 -6.27 16.19 3.93
CA LYS A 119 -4.92 16.47 3.40
C LYS A 119 -3.95 15.33 3.70
N PHE A 120 -4.43 14.10 3.50
CA PHE A 120 -3.72 12.89 3.87
C PHE A 120 -2.63 12.56 2.84
N SER A 121 -1.37 12.71 3.25
CA SER A 121 -0.24 12.28 2.44
C SER A 121 -0.17 10.75 2.35
N GLN A 122 -0.46 10.22 1.17
CA GLN A 122 -0.37 8.79 0.87
C GLN A 122 1.09 8.32 0.73
N ILE A 123 1.98 9.24 0.37
CA ILE A 123 3.43 9.01 0.27
C ILE A 123 4.14 9.51 1.53
N PRO A 124 5.27 8.90 1.95
CA PRO A 124 6.16 9.51 2.92
C PRO A 124 6.60 10.90 2.45
N GLN A 125 6.76 11.82 3.39
CA GLN A 125 7.25 13.17 3.08
C GLN A 125 8.64 13.09 2.43
N ASN A 126 8.91 13.97 1.46
CA ASN A 126 10.18 14.00 0.71
C ASN A 126 11.42 14.01 1.61
N ARG A 127 11.35 14.67 2.78
CA ARG A 127 12.44 14.68 3.76
C ARG A 127 12.85 13.29 4.24
N TYR A 128 11.92 12.34 4.35
CA TYR A 128 12.26 10.96 4.72
C TYR A 128 13.00 10.26 3.59
N PHE A 129 12.54 10.39 2.34
CA PHE A 129 13.27 9.88 1.18
C PHE A 129 14.70 10.41 1.13
N VAL A 130 14.86 11.73 1.25
CA VAL A 130 16.19 12.37 1.26
C VAL A 130 17.03 11.87 2.42
N LEU A 131 16.46 11.78 3.64
CA LEU A 131 17.18 11.29 4.81
C LEU A 131 17.72 9.87 4.62
N PHE A 132 16.89 8.92 4.18
CA PHE A 132 17.31 7.53 4.03
C PHE A 132 18.31 7.34 2.89
N ILE A 133 18.15 8.07 1.78
CA ILE A 133 19.14 8.08 0.70
C ILE A 133 20.46 8.69 1.20
N ALA A 134 20.42 9.82 1.89
CA ALA A 134 21.61 10.47 2.43
C ALA A 134 22.34 9.55 3.42
N VAL A 135 21.63 8.90 4.34
CA VAL A 135 22.22 7.92 5.27
C VAL A 135 22.88 6.78 4.49
N ALA A 136 22.23 6.22 3.48
CA ALA A 136 22.79 5.15 2.67
C ALA A 136 24.05 5.59 1.88
N LEU A 137 24.08 6.83 1.38
CA LEU A 137 25.25 7.41 0.72
C LEU A 137 26.40 7.67 1.71
N LEU A 138 26.10 8.17 2.91
CA LEU A 138 27.09 8.42 3.96
C LEU A 138 27.74 7.15 4.51
N MET A 139 27.16 5.97 4.24
CA MET A 139 27.76 4.68 4.55
C MET A 139 28.79 4.22 3.52
N MET A 140 28.83 4.82 2.32
CA MET A 140 29.78 4.43 1.26
C MET A 140 31.26 4.56 1.66
N PRO A 141 31.72 5.64 2.34
CA PRO A 141 33.12 5.76 2.74
C PRO A 141 33.62 4.67 3.70
N VAL A 142 32.70 4.00 4.40
CA VAL A 142 32.98 2.93 5.36
C VAL A 142 32.36 1.60 4.92
N MET A 143 32.14 1.42 3.62
CA MET A 143 31.41 0.27 3.09
C MET A 143 32.08 -1.05 3.45
N ASP A 144 33.41 -1.13 3.42
CA ASP A 144 34.14 -2.37 3.69
C ASP A 144 33.95 -2.83 5.14
N THR A 145 34.05 -1.89 6.09
CA THR A 145 33.83 -2.15 7.50
C THR A 145 32.39 -2.63 7.75
N ILE A 146 31.42 -2.01 7.11
CA ILE A 146 30.00 -2.37 7.24
C ILE A 146 29.75 -3.74 6.59
N CYS A 147 30.32 -4.03 5.41
CA CYS A 147 30.19 -5.33 4.75
C CYS A 147 30.79 -6.45 5.60
N ALA A 148 31.98 -6.22 6.16
CA ALA A 148 32.64 -7.16 7.06
C ALA A 148 31.81 -7.42 8.33
N PHE A 149 31.27 -6.36 8.94
CA PHE A 149 30.43 -6.47 10.13
C PHE A 149 29.09 -7.17 9.86
N MET A 150 28.45 -6.83 8.74
CA MET A 150 27.14 -7.39 8.37
C MET A 150 27.27 -8.78 7.76
N GLY A 151 28.45 -9.15 7.23
CA GLY A 151 28.69 -10.38 6.48
C GLY A 151 27.91 -10.43 5.17
N MET A 152 27.73 -9.29 4.49
CA MET A 152 26.92 -9.19 3.26
C MET A 152 27.50 -8.19 2.26
N PRO A 153 27.21 -8.35 0.95
CA PRO A 153 27.49 -7.32 -0.05
C PRO A 153 26.81 -5.99 0.28
N PHE A 154 27.54 -4.88 0.06
CA PHE A 154 27.07 -3.51 0.35
C PHE A 154 25.71 -3.21 -0.30
N VAL A 155 25.47 -3.73 -1.50
CA VAL A 155 24.22 -3.51 -2.25
C VAL A 155 22.99 -3.90 -1.42
N HIS A 156 23.02 -5.01 -0.68
CA HIS A 156 21.89 -5.40 0.16
C HIS A 156 21.69 -4.45 1.34
N ILE A 157 22.78 -3.97 1.94
CA ILE A 157 22.74 -3.03 3.07
C ILE A 157 22.22 -1.66 2.61
N PHE A 158 22.71 -1.20 1.46
CA PHE A 158 22.29 0.02 0.81
C PHE A 158 20.79 -0.04 0.47
N LEU A 159 20.34 -1.10 -0.21
CA LEU A 159 18.94 -1.28 -0.59
C LEU A 159 18.04 -1.37 0.63
N LEU A 160 18.46 -2.09 1.67
CA LEU A 160 17.72 -2.20 2.92
C LEU A 160 17.33 -0.80 3.42
N ILE A 161 18.31 0.10 3.54
CA ILE A 161 18.13 1.45 4.09
C ILE A 161 17.44 2.38 3.09
N ALA A 162 17.97 2.49 1.87
CA ALA A 162 17.50 3.45 0.87
C ALA A 162 16.06 3.16 0.40
N MET A 163 15.65 1.88 0.36
CA MET A 163 14.32 1.49 -0.09
C MET A 163 13.27 1.48 1.01
N LEU A 164 13.61 1.83 2.27
CA LEU A 164 12.64 1.83 3.37
C LEU A 164 11.45 2.78 3.11
N PRO A 165 11.63 4.03 2.64
CA PRO A 165 10.50 4.91 2.30
C PRO A 165 9.65 4.38 1.14
N VAL A 166 10.29 3.76 0.14
CA VAL A 166 9.58 3.10 -0.97
C VAL A 166 8.74 1.95 -0.43
N SER A 167 9.29 1.16 0.49
CA SER A 167 8.58 0.09 1.17
C SER A 167 7.38 0.61 1.96
N TRP A 168 7.54 1.68 2.75
CA TRP A 168 6.42 2.34 3.43
C TRP A 168 5.31 2.77 2.47
N MET A 169 5.67 3.45 1.37
CA MET A 169 4.72 3.86 0.35
C MET A 169 3.96 2.64 -0.20
N SER A 170 4.67 1.62 -0.65
CA SER A 170 4.10 0.43 -1.27
C SER A 170 3.16 -0.33 -0.32
N ILE A 171 3.58 -0.60 0.92
CA ILE A 171 2.75 -1.33 1.89
C ILE A 171 1.56 -0.49 2.35
N GLY A 172 1.71 0.84 2.47
CA GLY A 172 0.63 1.73 2.85
C GLY A 172 -0.47 1.76 1.78
N LEU A 173 -0.07 1.86 0.51
CA LEU A 173 -0.99 1.78 -0.62
C LEU A 173 -1.60 0.38 -0.77
N ALA A 174 -0.85 -0.69 -0.48
CA ALA A 174 -1.38 -2.04 -0.42
C ALA A 174 -2.47 -2.14 0.68
N VAL A 175 -2.21 -1.65 1.89
CA VAL A 175 -3.22 -1.61 2.96
C VAL A 175 -4.43 -0.78 2.56
N ARG A 176 -4.25 0.37 1.89
CA ARG A 176 -5.36 1.15 1.33
C ARG A 176 -6.18 0.34 0.34
N ALA A 177 -5.54 -0.33 -0.62
CA ALA A 177 -6.21 -1.19 -1.60
C ALA A 177 -6.99 -2.32 -0.90
N TYR A 178 -6.40 -2.96 0.11
CA TYR A 178 -7.08 -3.98 0.91
C TYR A 178 -8.35 -3.45 1.58
N LEU A 179 -8.25 -2.28 2.21
CA LEU A 179 -9.37 -1.64 2.91
C LEU A 179 -10.51 -1.32 1.93
N ILE A 180 -10.20 -0.65 0.82
CA ILE A 180 -11.16 -0.13 -0.15
C ILE A 180 -11.81 -1.23 -0.98
N PHE A 181 -11.05 -2.23 -1.42
CA PHE A 181 -11.50 -3.22 -2.39
C PHE A 181 -11.94 -4.55 -1.77
N TYR A 182 -11.54 -4.85 -0.53
CA TYR A 182 -11.92 -6.09 0.15
C TYR A 182 -12.66 -5.84 1.47
N LEU A 183 -12.03 -5.15 2.44
CA LEU A 183 -12.58 -5.10 3.80
C LEU A 183 -13.93 -4.37 3.89
N TYR A 184 -14.01 -3.14 3.38
CA TYR A 184 -15.24 -2.34 3.45
C TYR A 184 -16.31 -2.84 2.48
N PRO A 185 -16.01 -3.23 1.24
CA PRO A 185 -16.98 -3.88 0.37
C PRO A 185 -17.61 -5.12 0.99
N PHE A 186 -16.80 -5.97 1.64
CA PHE A 186 -17.31 -7.13 2.36
C PHE A 186 -18.27 -6.74 3.50
N ARG A 187 -17.93 -5.70 4.27
CA ARG A 187 -18.81 -5.18 5.34
C ARG A 187 -20.11 -4.60 4.80
N ILE A 188 -20.07 -3.85 3.69
CA ILE A 188 -21.26 -3.29 3.04
C ILE A 188 -22.15 -4.42 2.53
N ARG A 189 -21.57 -5.40 1.82
CA ARG A 189 -22.32 -6.56 1.32
C ARG A 189 -22.97 -7.34 2.45
N ARG A 190 -22.26 -7.55 3.57
CA ARG A 190 -22.82 -8.22 4.75
C ARG A 190 -23.97 -7.44 5.38
N ALA A 191 -23.93 -6.10 5.34
CA ALA A 191 -24.96 -5.25 5.93
C ALA A 191 -26.18 -5.03 5.03
N THR A 192 -25.98 -4.93 3.70
CA THR A 192 -27.01 -4.50 2.74
C THR A 192 -27.47 -5.62 1.80
N GLY A 193 -26.69 -6.71 1.67
CA GLY A 193 -26.88 -7.74 0.65
C GLY A 193 -26.40 -7.32 -0.75
N LYS A 194 -26.02 -6.05 -0.95
CA LYS A 194 -25.68 -5.49 -2.26
C LYS A 194 -24.24 -5.79 -2.66
N GLU A 195 -24.02 -5.97 -3.95
CA GLU A 195 -22.67 -6.05 -4.52
C GLU A 195 -22.06 -4.65 -4.61
N VAL A 196 -20.74 -4.57 -4.44
CA VAL A 196 -20.00 -3.31 -4.51
C VAL A 196 -19.21 -3.23 -5.79
N TYR A 197 -19.50 -2.21 -6.59
CA TYR A 197 -18.84 -1.88 -7.84
C TYR A 197 -17.94 -0.66 -7.67
N VAL A 198 -17.03 -0.44 -8.60
CA VAL A 198 -16.06 0.65 -8.63
C VAL A 198 -16.48 1.56 -9.76
N ASP A 199 -16.73 2.81 -9.42
CA ASP A 199 -16.98 3.85 -10.39
C ASP A 199 -15.72 4.71 -10.54
N LEU A 200 -15.13 4.65 -11.74
CA LEU A 200 -13.96 5.43 -12.12
C LEU A 200 -14.31 6.69 -12.91
N VAL A 201 -15.54 6.81 -13.41
CA VAL A 201 -15.89 7.75 -14.48
C VAL A 201 -16.83 8.85 -13.99
N SER A 202 -17.81 8.51 -13.16
CA SER A 202 -18.86 9.46 -12.77
C SER A 202 -18.29 10.72 -12.13
N LYS A 203 -18.93 11.85 -12.42
CA LYS A 203 -18.55 13.14 -11.83
C LYS A 203 -19.02 13.16 -10.38
N TYR A 204 -18.18 13.73 -9.53
CA TYR A 204 -18.48 14.01 -8.13
C TYR A 204 -19.87 14.67 -8.01
N ARG A 205 -20.81 14.04 -7.28
CA ARG A 205 -21.97 14.76 -6.75
C ARG A 205 -21.40 15.77 -5.75
N SER A 206 -21.65 17.05 -5.97
CA SER A 206 -21.05 18.08 -5.14
C SER A 206 -21.43 17.84 -3.68
N ALA A 207 -20.53 18.16 -2.74
CA ALA A 207 -20.84 18.23 -1.32
C ALA A 207 -22.21 18.88 -1.07
N GLU A 208 -22.53 19.96 -1.77
CA GLU A 208 -23.83 20.66 -1.69
C GLU A 208 -25.06 19.82 -2.07
N GLN A 209 -24.92 18.77 -2.89
CA GLN A 209 -26.00 17.84 -3.21
C GLN A 209 -26.18 16.75 -2.14
N VAL A 210 -25.15 16.47 -1.34
CA VAL A 210 -25.19 15.52 -0.22
C VAL A 210 -25.56 16.23 1.10
N PHE A 211 -25.28 17.54 1.19
CA PHE A 211 -25.58 18.41 2.34
C PHE A 211 -26.92 19.16 2.23
N ARG A 212 -27.72 18.92 1.19
CA ARG A 212 -29.12 19.35 1.09
C ARG A 212 -30.03 18.19 1.47
#